data_AF-A0A7J5D2J4-F1
#
_entry.id   AF-A0A7J5D2J4-F1
#
_cell.length_a   1.000
_cell.length_b   1.000
_cell.length_c   1.000
_cell.angle_alpha   90.00
_cell.angle_beta   90.00
_cell.angle_gamma   90.00
#
_symmetry.space_group_name_H-M   'P 1'
#
loop_
_entity.id
_entity.type
_entity.pdbx_description
1 polymer ?
#
loop_
_entity_poly.entity_id
_entity_poly.type
_entity_poly.pdbx_seq_one_letter_code
_entity_poly.pdbx_strand_id
1 'polypeptide(L)'
;MSFDLYVWHEPTPITAERALLVCQSLADGDDSVVQPDPRNLALLDDLLVGFPDPDDPDDDEIDDIVWSVSPDANEYRLILAVGWSRADSFSRAVFALARKHGLTCFDPQRNEVHNPSTS
;
A
#
# COMPACT_ATOMS: atom_id res chain seq x y z
N MET A 1 11.03 12.15 6.86
CA MET A 1 10.48 11.85 5.52
C MET A 1 10.42 10.35 5.38
N SER A 2 9.25 9.79 5.13
CA SER A 2 9.01 8.38 4.85
C SER A 2 9.00 8.12 3.34
N PHE A 3 8.96 6.84 2.96
CA PHE A 3 8.58 6.35 1.65
C PHE A 3 7.18 5.74 1.79
N ASP A 4 6.24 6.24 1.02
CA ASP A 4 4.80 5.97 1.15
C ASP A 4 4.27 5.27 -0.09
N LEU A 5 3.42 4.25 0.09
CA LEU A 5 2.70 3.59 -0.99
C LEU A 5 1.20 3.60 -0.72
N TYR A 6 0.44 3.76 -1.78
CA TYR A 6 -1.02 3.74 -1.75
C TYR A 6 -1.52 2.51 -2.50
N VAL A 7 -2.43 1.76 -1.90
CA VAL A 7 -3.06 0.60 -2.51
C VAL A 7 -4.58 0.74 -2.43
N TRP A 8 -5.27 0.47 -3.53
CA TRP A 8 -6.73 0.46 -3.59
C TRP A 8 -7.24 -0.40 -4.74
N HIS A 9 -8.56 -0.58 -4.82
CA HIS A 9 -9.20 -1.26 -5.93
C HIS A 9 -9.55 -0.29 -7.06
N GLU A 10 -9.14 -0.61 -8.29
CA GLU A 10 -9.68 -0.02 -9.52
C GLU A 10 -10.29 -1.12 -10.39
N PRO A 11 -11.48 -0.90 -10.99
CA PRO A 11 -12.10 -1.88 -11.87
C PRO A 11 -11.38 -2.00 -13.22
N THR A 12 -10.62 -0.98 -13.62
CA THR A 12 -9.86 -0.92 -14.89
C THR A 12 -8.55 -0.18 -14.70
N PRO A 13 -7.51 -0.47 -15.50
CA PRO A 13 -6.26 0.27 -15.45
C PRO A 13 -6.45 1.79 -15.57
N ILE A 14 -5.71 2.54 -14.74
CA ILE A 14 -5.69 4.00 -14.72
C ILE A 14 -4.29 4.53 -15.09
N THR A 15 -4.20 5.82 -15.41
CA THR A 15 -2.92 6.51 -15.65
C THR A 15 -2.30 6.99 -14.33
N ALA A 16 -1.00 7.31 -14.36
CA ALA A 16 -0.31 7.87 -13.20
C ALA A 16 -0.92 9.22 -12.77
N GLU A 17 -1.39 10.05 -13.71
CA GLU A 17 -2.05 11.32 -13.39
C GLU A 17 -3.37 11.09 -12.64
N ARG A 18 -4.16 10.08 -13.05
CA ARG A 18 -5.38 9.73 -12.31
C ARG A 18 -5.04 9.15 -10.94
N ALA A 19 -4.03 8.29 -10.85
CA ALA A 19 -3.58 7.69 -9.61
C ALA A 19 -3.12 8.75 -8.60
N LEU A 20 -2.41 9.80 -9.05
CA LEU A 20 -2.02 10.92 -8.22
C LEU A 20 -3.21 11.69 -7.64
N LEU A 21 -4.25 11.94 -8.44
CA LEU A 21 -5.47 12.60 -7.96
C LEU A 21 -6.21 11.76 -6.90
N VAL A 22 -6.31 10.45 -7.13
CA VAL A 22 -6.90 9.52 -6.15
C VAL A 22 -6.08 9.51 -4.86
N CYS A 23 -4.76 9.35 -4.96
CA CYS A 23 -3.84 9.38 -3.82
C CYS A 23 -3.98 10.65 -2.97
N GLN A 24 -4.10 11.83 -3.59
CA GLN A 24 -4.32 13.09 -2.89
C GLN A 24 -5.64 13.08 -2.09
N SER A 25 -6.75 12.67 -2.71
CA SER A 25 -8.03 12.54 -2.03
C SER A 25 -8.00 11.56 -0.86
N LEU A 26 -7.34 10.40 -1.05
CA LEU A 26 -7.17 9.41 0.02
C LEU A 26 -6.34 9.97 1.18
N ALA A 27 -5.26 10.70 0.89
CA ALA A 27 -4.44 11.36 1.91
C ALA A 27 -5.23 12.44 2.69
N ASP A 28 -6.19 13.09 2.05
CA ASP A 28 -7.11 14.04 2.68
C ASP A 28 -8.26 13.34 3.45
N GLY A 29 -8.31 12.00 3.44
CA GLY A 29 -9.30 11.20 4.15
C GLY A 29 -10.62 10.98 3.39
N ASP A 30 -10.66 11.29 2.09
CA ASP A 30 -11.83 11.05 1.25
C ASP A 30 -11.78 9.68 0.57
N ASP A 31 -12.29 8.67 1.27
CA ASP A 31 -12.38 7.29 0.75
C ASP A 31 -13.50 7.12 -0.30
N SER A 32 -14.38 8.12 -0.50
CA SER A 32 -15.50 8.01 -1.44
C SER A 32 -15.07 7.99 -2.92
N VAL A 33 -13.80 8.30 -3.19
CA VAL A 33 -13.20 8.30 -4.53
C VAL A 33 -12.83 6.91 -5.05
N VAL A 34 -12.87 5.89 -4.19
CA VAL A 34 -12.60 4.47 -4.53
C VAL A 34 -13.74 3.58 -4.03
N GLN A 35 -13.77 2.33 -4.51
CA GLN A 35 -14.73 1.34 -4.05
C GLN A 35 -14.11 0.46 -2.96
N PRO A 36 -14.89 0.02 -1.96
CA PRO A 36 -14.40 -0.95 -0.99
C PRO A 36 -14.15 -2.30 -1.66
N ASP A 37 -13.01 -2.91 -1.35
CA ASP A 37 -12.68 -4.28 -1.74
C ASP A 37 -11.96 -4.97 -0.56
N PRO A 38 -12.47 -6.11 -0.05
CA PRO A 38 -11.86 -6.83 1.07
C PRO A 38 -10.43 -7.28 0.79
N ARG A 39 -10.00 -7.31 -0.47
CA ARG A 39 -8.62 -7.64 -0.85
C ARG A 39 -7.60 -6.62 -0.34
N ASN A 40 -8.00 -5.39 -0.04
CA ASN A 40 -7.11 -4.42 0.59
C ASN A 40 -6.60 -4.95 1.94
N LEU A 41 -7.50 -5.43 2.80
CA LEU A 41 -7.13 -6.00 4.09
C LEU A 41 -6.41 -7.35 3.93
N ALA A 42 -6.83 -8.19 2.98
CA ALA A 42 -6.11 -9.44 2.70
C ALA A 42 -4.67 -9.22 2.20
N LEU A 43 -4.40 -8.10 1.52
CA LEU A 43 -3.05 -7.71 1.16
C LEU A 43 -2.23 -7.32 2.39
N LEU A 44 -2.82 -6.56 3.31
CA LEU A 44 -2.14 -6.18 4.55
C LEU A 44 -1.79 -7.44 5.36
N ASP A 45 -2.72 -8.38 5.52
CA ASP A 45 -2.48 -9.64 6.22
C ASP A 45 -1.28 -10.41 5.61
N ASP A 46 -1.24 -10.52 4.28
CA ASP A 46 -0.11 -11.15 3.58
C ASP A 46 1.21 -10.37 3.73
N LEU A 47 1.14 -9.04 3.80
CA LEU A 47 2.32 -8.17 3.93
C LEU A 47 2.93 -8.30 5.33
N LEU A 48 2.09 -8.40 6.38
CA LEU A 48 2.52 -8.53 7.76
C LEU A 48 3.26 -9.84 8.05
N VAL A 49 3.09 -10.87 7.22
CA VAL A 49 3.90 -12.11 7.29
C VAL A 49 5.39 -11.85 6.98
N GLY A 50 5.71 -10.81 6.21
CA GLY A 50 7.08 -10.46 5.82
C GLY A 50 7.61 -9.16 6.43
N PHE A 51 6.74 -8.36 7.04
CA PHE A 51 7.07 -7.10 7.69
C PHE A 51 6.30 -7.01 9.01
N PRO A 52 6.97 -7.21 10.16
CA PRO A 52 6.32 -7.28 11.46
C PRO A 52 5.36 -6.11 11.72
N ASP A 53 4.25 -6.40 12.40
CA ASP A 53 3.27 -5.38 12.80
C ASP A 53 3.94 -4.38 13.76
N PRO A 54 3.94 -3.07 13.46
CA PRO A 54 4.57 -2.09 14.34
C PRO A 54 3.82 -1.89 15.67
N ASP A 55 2.55 -2.28 15.76
CA ASP A 55 1.72 -2.12 16.95
C ASP A 55 1.76 -3.34 17.89
N ASP A 56 2.15 -4.52 17.38
CA ASP A 56 2.27 -5.77 18.14
C ASP A 56 3.42 -6.67 17.63
N PRO A 57 4.69 -6.19 17.69
CA PRO A 57 5.84 -6.98 17.24
C PRO A 57 6.22 -8.04 18.28
N ASP A 58 6.66 -9.21 17.81
CA ASP A 58 7.35 -10.18 18.67
C ASP A 58 8.70 -9.60 19.14
N ASP A 59 9.16 -10.00 20.34
CA ASP A 59 10.39 -9.47 20.97
C ASP A 59 11.64 -9.61 20.07
N ASP A 60 11.71 -10.66 19.24
CA ASP A 60 12.81 -10.92 18.32
C ASP A 60 12.68 -10.21 16.96
N GLU A 61 11.53 -9.57 16.69
CA GLU A 61 11.24 -8.86 15.44
C GLU A 61 11.37 -7.33 15.55
N ILE A 62 11.57 -6.80 16.76
CA ILE A 62 11.63 -5.34 17.03
C ILE A 62 12.68 -4.64 16.14
N ASP A 63 13.85 -5.25 15.96
CA ASP A 63 14.94 -4.68 15.15
C ASP A 63 14.66 -4.72 13.63
N ASP A 64 13.65 -5.50 13.21
CA ASP A 64 13.24 -5.67 11.81
C ASP A 64 12.05 -4.78 11.41
N ILE A 65 11.47 -4.03 12.35
CA ILE A 65 10.39 -3.06 12.08
C ILE A 65 10.84 -2.03 11.04
N VAL A 66 10.07 -1.93 9.96
CA VAL A 66 10.36 -1.04 8.82
C VAL A 66 9.51 0.23 8.79
N TRP A 67 8.42 0.22 9.55
CA TRP A 67 7.35 1.21 9.48
C TRP A 67 7.79 2.57 10.05
N SER A 68 7.44 3.64 9.34
CA SER A 68 7.59 5.01 9.87
C SER A 68 6.37 5.44 10.70
N VAL A 69 5.21 4.84 10.40
CA VAL A 69 3.96 4.92 11.15
C VAL A 69 3.18 3.64 10.88
N SER A 70 2.30 3.24 11.80
CA SER A 70 1.42 2.09 11.63
C SER A 70 0.60 2.23 10.33
N PRO A 71 0.37 1.13 9.60
CA PRO A 71 -0.44 1.15 8.38
C PRO A 71 -1.82 1.81 8.60
N ASP A 72 -2.19 2.77 7.76
CA ASP A 72 -3.56 3.28 7.72
C ASP A 72 -4.35 2.47 6.69
N ALA A 73 -5.19 1.57 7.21
CA ALA A 73 -5.81 0.52 6.44
C ALA A 73 -7.30 0.40 6.73
N ASN A 74 -8.08 0.25 5.67
CA ASN A 74 -9.50 -0.12 5.74
C ASN A 74 -9.91 -0.88 4.46
N GLU A 75 -11.20 -1.16 4.29
CA GLU A 75 -11.70 -1.86 3.11
C GLU A 75 -11.56 -1.07 1.80
N TYR A 76 -11.34 0.24 1.83
CA TYR A 76 -11.20 1.11 0.66
C TYR A 76 -9.75 1.19 0.17
N ARG A 77 -8.80 1.26 1.11
CA ARG A 77 -7.41 1.61 0.80
C ARG A 77 -6.42 1.14 1.86
N LEU A 78 -5.15 1.10 1.46
CA LEU A 78 -3.99 1.07 2.34
C LEU A 78 -3.10 2.27 2.06
N ILE A 79 -2.64 2.93 3.12
CA ILE A 79 -1.53 3.88 3.10
C ILE A 79 -0.42 3.29 3.95
N LEU A 80 0.70 3.00 3.30
CA LEU A 80 1.82 2.26 3.88
C LEU A 80 3.03 3.17 3.89
N ALA A 81 3.65 3.37 5.05
CA ALA A 81 4.78 4.29 5.20
C ALA A 81 5.98 3.61 5.88
N VAL A 82 7.12 3.59 5.21
CA VAL A 82 8.37 2.97 5.71
C VAL A 82 9.56 3.92 5.66
N GLY A 83 10.61 3.59 6.40
CA GLY A 83 11.89 4.29 6.29
C GLY A 83 12.52 4.11 4.90
N TRP A 84 13.17 5.16 4.38
CA TRP A 84 13.81 5.13 3.04
C TRP A 84 14.84 3.99 2.87
N SER A 85 15.50 3.56 3.95
CA SER A 85 16.44 2.42 3.94
C SER A 85 15.79 1.08 3.58
N ARG A 86 14.46 0.99 3.62
CA ARG A 86 13.66 -0.21 3.33
C ARG A 86 12.80 -0.06 2.07
N ALA A 87 12.75 1.13 1.47
CA ALA A 87 11.84 1.46 0.36
C ALA A 87 11.91 0.47 -0.81
N ASP A 88 13.10 0.05 -1.23
CA ASP A 88 13.27 -0.82 -2.40
C ASP A 88 12.77 -2.25 -2.17
N SER A 89 13.07 -2.84 -1.01
CA SER A 89 12.55 -4.19 -0.68
C SER A 89 11.05 -4.14 -0.39
N PHE A 90 10.61 -3.11 0.31
CA PHE A 90 9.20 -2.92 0.68
C PHE A 90 8.32 -2.72 -0.56
N SER A 91 8.67 -1.78 -1.45
CA SER A 91 7.91 -1.53 -2.69
C SER A 91 7.78 -2.76 -3.56
N ARG A 92 8.86 -3.54 -3.75
CA ARG A 92 8.79 -4.80 -4.50
C ARG A 92 7.80 -5.80 -3.88
N ALA A 93 7.76 -5.92 -2.57
CA ALA A 93 6.83 -6.82 -1.88
C ALA A 93 5.38 -6.34 -2.02
N VAL A 94 5.11 -5.05 -1.78
CA VAL A 94 3.78 -4.46 -1.93
C VAL A 94 3.28 -4.59 -3.37
N PHE A 95 4.11 -4.32 -4.38
CA PHE A 95 3.71 -4.46 -5.78
C PHE A 95 3.41 -5.90 -6.16
N ALA A 96 4.20 -6.87 -5.67
CA ALA A 96 3.95 -8.28 -5.91
C ALA A 96 2.62 -8.74 -5.30
N LEU A 97 2.32 -8.29 -4.08
CA LEU A 97 1.05 -8.60 -3.41
C LEU A 97 -0.13 -7.87 -4.05
N ALA A 98 0.00 -6.59 -4.41
CA ALA A 98 -1.04 -5.85 -5.11
C ALA A 98 -1.41 -6.54 -6.42
N ARG A 99 -0.40 -7.00 -7.17
CA ARG A 99 -0.60 -7.79 -8.37
C ARG A 99 -1.31 -9.13 -8.09
N LYS A 100 -0.90 -9.86 -7.04
CA LYS A 100 -1.52 -11.14 -6.62
C LYS A 100 -3.01 -10.96 -6.30
N HIS A 101 -3.36 -9.86 -5.63
CA HIS A 101 -4.73 -9.54 -5.20
C HIS A 101 -5.56 -8.81 -6.27
N GLY A 102 -4.94 -8.40 -7.38
CA GLY A 102 -5.61 -7.63 -8.44
C GLY A 102 -5.99 -6.22 -7.99
N LEU A 103 -5.10 -5.56 -7.25
CA LEU A 103 -5.23 -4.19 -6.75
C LEU A 103 -4.29 -3.25 -7.51
N THR A 104 -4.63 -1.96 -7.47
CA THR A 104 -3.76 -0.88 -7.91
C THR A 104 -2.78 -0.55 -6.79
N CYS A 105 -1.50 -0.35 -7.13
CA CYS A 105 -0.54 0.25 -6.22
C CYS A 105 0.11 1.47 -6.87
N PHE A 106 0.24 2.56 -6.12
CA PHE A 106 0.83 3.81 -6.59
C PHE A 106 2.00 4.23 -5.70
N ASP A 107 3.12 4.56 -6.36
CA ASP A 107 4.31 5.17 -5.78
C ASP A 107 4.32 6.67 -6.14
N PRO A 108 3.89 7.56 -5.24
CA PRO A 108 3.89 9.00 -5.49
C PRO A 108 5.30 9.60 -5.59
N GLN A 109 6.32 8.97 -5.00
CA GLN A 109 7.70 9.46 -5.05
C GLN A 109 8.34 9.23 -6.44
N ARG A 110 7.91 8.19 -7.16
CA ARG A 110 8.34 7.86 -8.53
C ARG A 110 7.30 8.23 -9.59
N ASN A 111 6.09 8.61 -9.19
CA ASN A 111 4.94 8.82 -10.07
C ASN A 111 4.65 7.57 -10.95
N GLU A 112 4.65 6.40 -10.31
CA GLU A 112 4.49 5.10 -10.97
C GLU A 112 3.21 4.42 -10.47
N VAL A 113 2.37 3.95 -11.40
CA VAL A 113 1.15 3.18 -11.10
C VAL A 113 1.29 1.75 -11.60
N HIS A 114 1.12 0.80 -10.68
CA HIS A 114 0.99 -0.62 -10.96
C HIS A 114 -0.48 -0.97 -11.00
N ASN A 115 -1.00 -1.16 -12.20
CA ASN A 115 -2.41 -1.47 -12.44
C ASN A 115 -2.74 -2.93 -12.10
N PRO A 116 -4.02 -3.23 -11.78
CA PRO A 116 -4.48 -4.58 -11.52
C PRO A 116 -4.26 -5.46 -12.76
N SER A 117 -3.91 -6.73 -12.53
CA SER A 117 -3.81 -7.69 -13.63
C SER A 117 -5.21 -8.04 -14.12
N THR A 118 -5.51 -7.69 -15.37
CA THR A 118 -6.69 -8.21 -16.08
C THR A 118 -6.51 -9.72 -16.27
N SER A 119 -7.27 -10.55 -15.54
CA SER A 119 -7.45 -11.97 -15.87
C SER A 119 -8.37 -12.12 -17.08
#